data_AF-A0A068Y4G8-F1
#
_entry.id   AF-A0A068Y4G8-F1
#
_cell.length_a   1.000
_cell.length_b   1.000
_cell.length_c   1.000
_cell.angle_alpha   90.00
_cell.angle_beta   90.00
_cell.angle_gamma   90.00
#
_symmetry.space_group_name_H-M   'P 1'
#
loop_
_entity.id
_entity.type
_entity.pdbx_description
1 polymer ?
#
loop_
_entity_poly.entity_id
_entity_poly.type
_entity_poly.pdbx_seq_one_letter_code
_entity_poly.pdbx_strand_id
1 'polypeptide(L)'
;MLRYNATDSSAMLDFHGASNKKVPYSTSELRLTEIMQDPDLCTSMLQYRLHNERKDSTRFQKSRPQTFETLRQLVERGVDVKLDIPLSLWDSPSVEISMLKEKCEQLVVEYESLIEEWFFDHHDETSIVDYLCRQRLLKNMPLACLDEPMLVGSSQEGSRGGSSVPSHEPSSEDGAGSKEQAEYSNARPLTEL
;
A
#
# COMPACT_ATOMS: atom_id res chain seq x y z
N MET A 1 20.86 -15.78 -12.89
CA MET A 1 19.77 -16.09 -11.96
C MET A 1 18.92 -17.17 -12.60
N LEU A 2 18.92 -18.37 -12.02
CA LEU A 2 18.02 -19.44 -12.41
C LEU A 2 16.64 -19.07 -11.84
N ARG A 3 15.73 -18.59 -12.69
CA ARG A 3 14.32 -18.52 -12.33
C ARG A 3 13.80 -19.94 -12.38
N TYR A 4 13.65 -20.56 -11.22
CA TYR A 4 12.92 -21.81 -11.11
C TYR A 4 11.45 -21.50 -11.39
N ASN A 5 10.98 -21.77 -12.61
CA ASN A 5 9.58 -21.62 -12.99
C ASN A 5 8.72 -22.76 -12.38
N ALA A 6 8.84 -22.99 -11.07
CA ALA A 6 7.83 -23.75 -10.33
C ALA A 6 6.60 -22.85 -10.20
N THR A 7 5.77 -22.83 -11.24
CA THR A 7 4.57 -21.98 -11.33
C THR A 7 3.34 -22.62 -10.67
N ASP A 8 3.48 -23.84 -10.16
CA ASP A 8 2.40 -24.61 -9.56
C ASP A 8 2.67 -24.89 -8.08
N SER A 9 1.75 -24.48 -7.22
CA SER A 9 1.82 -24.71 -5.77
C SER A 9 1.84 -26.20 -5.40
N SER A 10 1.34 -27.08 -6.28
CA SER A 10 1.42 -28.54 -6.09
C SER A 10 2.76 -29.17 -6.48
N ALA A 11 3.70 -28.40 -7.03
CA ALA A 11 5.01 -28.93 -7.42
C ALA A 11 5.77 -29.47 -6.19
N MET A 12 6.39 -30.63 -6.35
CA MET A 12 7.24 -31.24 -5.33
C MET A 12 8.70 -31.05 -5.74
N LEU A 13 9.50 -30.48 -4.85
CA LEU A 13 10.93 -30.28 -5.03
C LEU A 13 11.71 -31.46 -4.48
N ASP A 14 12.78 -31.84 -5.16
CA ASP A 14 13.72 -32.84 -4.68
C ASP A 14 14.66 -32.20 -3.64
N PHE A 15 14.62 -32.67 -2.40
CA PHE A 15 15.54 -32.22 -1.37
C PHE A 15 16.87 -32.98 -1.52
N HIS A 16 17.89 -32.30 -2.03
CA HIS A 16 19.24 -32.85 -2.19
C HIS A 16 20.00 -32.86 -0.84
N GLY A 17 19.48 -33.63 0.13
CA GLY A 17 20.14 -33.94 1.40
C GLY A 17 20.48 -35.44 1.54
N ALA A 18 20.89 -35.86 2.74
CA ALA A 18 21.22 -37.28 3.04
C ALA A 18 20.03 -38.26 2.90
N SER A 19 18.82 -37.75 2.65
CA SER A 19 17.62 -38.53 2.34
C SER A 19 16.94 -37.98 1.10
N ASN A 20 16.59 -38.85 0.14
CA ASN A 20 15.79 -38.53 -1.05
C ASN A 20 14.32 -38.25 -0.67
N LYS A 21 14.06 -37.14 0.03
CA LYS A 21 12.71 -36.69 0.39
C LYS A 21 12.25 -35.63 -0.61
N LYS A 22 10.94 -35.61 -0.86
CA LYS A 22 10.29 -34.56 -1.63
C LYS A 22 9.61 -33.57 -0.70
N VAL A 23 9.77 -32.28 -0.96
CA VAL A 23 9.16 -31.19 -0.18
C VAL A 23 8.22 -30.41 -1.10
N PRO A 24 7.00 -30.07 -0.69
CA PRO A 24 6.11 -29.25 -1.51
C PRO A 24 6.71 -27.85 -1.70
N TYR A 25 6.63 -27.33 -2.92
CA TYR A 25 7.12 -26.00 -3.26
C TYR A 25 6.48 -24.94 -2.37
N SER A 26 5.18 -25.05 -2.08
CA SER A 26 4.43 -24.10 -1.25
C SER A 26 5.03 -23.84 0.13
N THR A 27 5.72 -24.82 0.73
CA THR A 27 6.33 -24.72 2.07
C THR A 27 7.86 -24.82 2.02
N SER A 28 8.46 -24.66 0.85
CA SER A 28 9.90 -24.79 0.66
C SER A 28 10.63 -23.48 1.00
N GLU A 29 11.89 -23.60 1.47
CA GLU A 29 12.78 -22.44 1.66
C GLU A 29 12.99 -21.64 0.36
N LEU A 30 12.98 -22.33 -0.79
CA LEU A 30 13.06 -21.68 -2.10
C LEU A 30 11.88 -20.73 -2.31
N ARG A 31 10.65 -21.19 -2.01
CA ARG A 31 9.45 -20.37 -2.14
C ARG A 31 9.49 -19.15 -1.24
N LEU A 32 9.95 -19.30 0.01
CA LEU A 32 10.11 -18.17 0.93
C LEU A 32 11.11 -17.14 0.39
N THR A 33 12.25 -17.60 -0.10
CA THR A 33 13.28 -16.73 -0.71
C THR A 33 12.72 -15.96 -1.90
N GLU A 34 11.94 -16.61 -2.77
CA GLU A 34 11.30 -15.96 -3.91
C GLU A 34 10.29 -14.90 -3.49
N ILE A 35 9.49 -15.14 -2.45
CA ILE A 35 8.56 -14.13 -1.88
C ILE A 35 9.33 -12.91 -1.38
N MET A 36 10.44 -13.16 -0.68
CA MET A 36 11.19 -12.10 -0.02
C MET A 36 12.09 -11.31 -0.99
N GLN A 37 12.65 -11.96 -2.01
CA GLN A 37 13.80 -11.43 -2.76
C GLN A 37 13.67 -11.37 -4.29
N ASP A 38 12.75 -12.10 -4.96
CA ASP A 38 12.64 -12.06 -6.45
C ASP A 38 11.18 -11.93 -6.95
N PRO A 39 10.70 -10.69 -7.20
CA PRO A 39 11.34 -9.40 -6.91
C PRO A 39 11.26 -9.05 -5.42
N ASP A 40 12.10 -8.10 -4.98
CA ASP A 40 12.06 -7.56 -3.62
C ASP A 40 10.63 -7.20 -3.19
N LEU A 41 10.19 -7.78 -2.07
CA LEU A 41 8.81 -7.68 -1.56
C LEU A 41 8.38 -6.22 -1.40
N CYS A 42 9.27 -5.40 -0.84
CA CYS A 42 8.99 -4.02 -0.46
C CYS A 42 9.03 -3.04 -1.65
N THR A 43 9.65 -3.41 -2.76
CA THR A 43 9.63 -2.63 -4.01
C THR A 43 8.21 -2.46 -4.54
N SER A 44 7.30 -3.40 -4.24
CA SER A 44 5.89 -3.28 -4.59
C SER A 44 5.20 -2.06 -3.94
N MET A 45 5.72 -1.54 -2.83
CA MET A 45 5.19 -0.34 -2.15
C MET A 45 5.29 0.91 -3.03
N LEU A 46 6.24 0.97 -3.96
CA LEU A 46 6.41 2.10 -4.88
C LEU A 46 5.26 2.25 -5.90
N GLN A 47 4.43 1.21 -6.05
CA GLN A 47 3.22 1.26 -6.88
C GLN A 47 2.09 2.04 -6.22
N TYR A 48 2.18 2.33 -4.93
CA TYR A 48 1.17 3.09 -4.21
C TYR A 48 1.31 4.60 -4.48
N ARG A 49 0.19 5.29 -4.23
CA ARG A 49 0.02 6.73 -4.30
C ARG A 49 -0.72 7.18 -3.05
N LEU A 50 -0.45 8.43 -2.67
CA LEU A 50 -1.03 9.06 -1.49
C LEU A 50 -2.26 9.88 -1.87
N HIS A 51 -3.40 9.52 -1.32
CA HIS A 51 -4.68 10.21 -1.48
C HIS A 51 -4.92 11.21 -0.34
N ASN A 52 -4.34 12.40 -0.45
CA ASN A 52 -4.37 13.44 0.60
C ASN A 52 -5.78 13.82 1.09
N GLU A 53 -6.81 13.56 0.29
CA GLU A 53 -8.20 13.76 0.64
C GLU A 53 -8.73 12.80 1.74
N ARG A 54 -8.03 11.69 1.99
CA ARG A 54 -8.43 10.66 2.98
C ARG A 54 -7.56 10.71 4.22
N LYS A 55 -8.11 10.26 5.36
CA LYS A 55 -7.42 10.23 6.65
C LYS A 55 -7.18 8.82 7.20
N ASP A 56 -7.81 7.82 6.60
CA ASP A 56 -7.73 6.40 6.99
C ASP A 56 -6.61 5.68 6.22
N SER A 57 -6.44 4.37 6.45
CA SER A 57 -5.41 3.58 5.76
C SER A 57 -5.66 3.47 4.26
N THR A 58 -6.91 3.65 3.82
CA THR A 58 -7.30 3.70 2.40
C THR A 58 -6.69 4.88 1.65
N ARG A 59 -5.97 5.77 2.34
CA ARG A 59 -5.15 6.80 1.72
C ARG A 59 -4.03 6.25 0.84
N PHE A 60 -3.52 5.06 1.13
CA PHE A 60 -2.49 4.41 0.30
C PHE A 60 -3.17 3.51 -0.73
N GLN A 61 -3.20 3.94 -2.00
CA GLN A 61 -3.78 3.14 -3.08
C GLN A 61 -2.94 3.16 -4.34
N LYS A 62 -3.03 2.11 -5.15
CA LYS A 62 -2.32 2.05 -6.44
C LYS A 62 -2.92 2.97 -7.49
N SER A 63 -4.19 3.34 -7.34
CA SER A 63 -4.83 4.32 -8.21
C SER A 63 -4.24 5.70 -8.04
N ARG A 64 -4.33 6.52 -9.09
CA ARG A 64 -3.94 7.93 -9.03
C ARG A 64 -4.96 8.74 -8.22
N PRO A 65 -4.53 9.73 -7.41
CA PRO A 65 -5.44 10.64 -6.70
C PRO A 65 -6.29 11.47 -7.66
N GLN A 66 -7.56 11.72 -7.30
CA GLN A 66 -8.51 12.44 -8.15
C GLN A 66 -8.06 13.87 -8.48
N THR A 67 -7.47 14.56 -7.50
CA THR A 67 -6.91 15.91 -7.69
C THR A 67 -5.83 15.90 -8.77
N PHE A 68 -4.99 14.88 -8.77
CA PHE A 68 -3.88 14.78 -9.70
C PHE A 68 -4.32 14.47 -11.12
N GLU A 69 -5.35 13.61 -11.26
CA GLU A 69 -6.00 13.36 -12.54
C GLU A 69 -6.59 14.64 -13.13
N THR A 70 -7.25 15.45 -12.29
CA THR A 70 -7.81 16.76 -12.70
C THR A 70 -6.72 17.73 -13.14
N LEU A 71 -5.61 17.82 -12.38
CA LEU A 71 -4.49 18.69 -12.74
C LEU A 71 -3.87 18.31 -14.08
N ARG A 72 -3.73 17.00 -14.37
CA ARG A 72 -3.18 16.53 -15.64
C ARG A 72 -4.10 16.86 -16.81
N GLN A 73 -5.42 16.71 -16.63
CA GLN A 73 -6.42 17.07 -17.63
C GLN A 73 -6.45 18.56 -17.97
N LEU A 74 -6.08 19.44 -17.03
CA LEU A 74 -5.93 20.88 -17.27
C LEU A 74 -4.67 21.16 -18.09
N VAL A 75 -3.53 20.54 -17.73
CA VAL A 75 -2.27 20.65 -18.48
C VAL A 75 -2.43 20.13 -19.90
N GLU A 76 -3.10 19.00 -20.09
CA GLU A 76 -3.41 18.41 -21.42
C GLU A 76 -4.31 19.33 -22.27
N ARG A 77 -5.15 20.15 -21.65
CA ARG A 77 -5.97 21.17 -22.33
C ARG A 77 -5.21 22.46 -22.63
N GLY A 78 -3.93 22.53 -22.32
CA GLY A 78 -3.09 23.71 -22.54
C GLY A 78 -3.28 24.82 -21.51
N VAL A 79 -3.90 24.51 -20.37
CA VAL A 79 -3.95 25.45 -19.23
C VAL A 79 -2.57 25.46 -18.56
N ASP A 80 -1.98 26.65 -18.42
CA ASP A 80 -0.72 26.83 -17.70
C ASP A 80 -0.95 26.68 -16.19
N VAL A 81 -0.77 25.46 -15.69
CA VAL A 81 -0.81 25.15 -14.26
C VAL A 81 0.62 25.21 -13.72
N LYS A 82 0.94 26.29 -12.99
CA LYS A 82 2.20 26.41 -12.27
C LYS A 82 2.19 25.51 -11.05
N LEU A 83 2.82 24.35 -11.14
CA LEU A 83 3.13 23.51 -9.99
C LEU A 83 4.60 23.63 -9.63
N ASP A 84 4.90 23.47 -8.35
CA ASP A 84 6.28 23.42 -7.82
C ASP A 84 7.02 22.12 -8.20
N ILE A 85 6.35 21.19 -8.90
CA ILE A 85 6.88 19.89 -9.31
C ILE A 85 6.80 19.73 -10.83
N PRO A 86 7.94 19.49 -11.53
CA PRO A 86 7.95 19.30 -12.98
C PRO A 86 7.17 18.05 -13.41
N LEU A 87 6.52 18.12 -14.58
CA LEU A 87 5.66 17.05 -15.12
C LEU A 87 6.36 15.69 -15.22
N SER A 88 7.67 15.66 -15.44
CA SER A 88 8.46 14.41 -15.48
C SER A 88 8.50 13.66 -14.16
N LEU A 89 8.27 14.35 -13.03
CA LEU A 89 8.28 13.77 -11.69
C LEU A 89 6.88 13.42 -11.18
N TRP A 90 5.85 13.57 -12.02
CA TRP A 90 4.46 13.32 -11.62
C TRP A 90 4.13 11.84 -11.40
N ASP A 91 4.87 10.95 -12.05
CA ASP A 91 4.75 9.50 -11.85
C ASP A 91 5.80 8.95 -10.85
N SER A 92 6.62 9.82 -10.25
CA SER A 92 7.57 9.43 -9.21
C SER A 92 6.86 9.17 -7.88
N PRO A 93 7.35 8.22 -7.06
CA PRO A 93 6.83 8.02 -5.71
C PRO A 93 7.02 9.28 -4.86
N SER A 94 6.03 9.61 -4.03
CA SER A 94 6.16 10.71 -3.07
C SER A 94 7.09 10.32 -1.91
N VAL A 95 7.42 11.30 -1.07
CA VAL A 95 8.23 11.06 0.14
C VAL A 95 7.55 10.05 1.05
N GLU A 96 6.23 10.16 1.24
CA GLU A 96 5.44 9.26 2.07
C GLU A 96 5.40 7.83 1.51
N ILE A 97 5.37 7.68 0.18
CA ILE A 97 5.45 6.36 -0.47
C ILE A 97 6.87 5.78 -0.33
N SER A 98 7.90 6.61 -0.41
CA SER A 98 9.28 6.17 -0.15
C SER A 98 9.46 5.73 1.30
N MET A 99 8.88 6.46 2.26
CA MET A 99 8.84 6.08 3.67
C MET A 99 8.03 4.79 3.88
N LEU A 100 6.93 4.58 3.14
CA LEU A 100 6.18 3.33 3.21
C LEU A 100 7.04 2.12 2.79
N LYS A 101 7.83 2.26 1.72
CA LYS A 101 8.81 1.25 1.32
C LYS A 101 9.84 1.01 2.42
N GLU A 102 10.43 2.07 2.97
CA GLU A 102 11.44 1.97 4.05
C GLU A 102 10.86 1.25 5.28
N LYS A 103 9.60 1.53 5.63
CA LYS A 103 8.91 0.86 6.74
C LYS A 103 8.64 -0.62 6.46
N CYS A 104 8.35 -0.99 5.21
CA CYS A 104 8.28 -2.39 4.81
C CYS A 104 9.64 -3.07 4.97
N GLU A 105 10.73 -2.44 4.49
CA GLU A 105 12.08 -3.01 4.59
C GLU A 105 12.49 -3.20 6.05
N GLN A 106 12.24 -2.20 6.90
CA GLN A 106 12.49 -2.28 8.34
C GLN A 106 11.70 -3.43 8.97
N LEU A 107 10.42 -3.57 8.64
CA LEU A 107 9.56 -4.63 9.16
C LEU A 107 10.06 -6.03 8.75
N VAL A 108 10.41 -6.23 7.48
CA VAL A 108 10.90 -7.53 7.00
C VAL A 108 12.20 -7.90 7.69
N VAL A 109 13.13 -6.95 7.86
CA VAL A 109 14.42 -7.19 8.52
C VAL A 109 14.24 -7.46 10.02
N GLU A 110 13.47 -6.64 10.72
CA GLU A 110 13.32 -6.75 12.18
C GLU A 110 12.54 -8.00 12.59
N TYR A 111 11.59 -8.44 11.76
CA TYR A 111 10.68 -9.54 12.06
C TYR A 111 10.91 -10.79 11.19
N GLU A 112 12.07 -10.89 10.52
CA GLU A 112 12.43 -12.01 9.63
C GLU A 112 12.16 -13.37 10.28
N SER A 113 12.68 -13.60 11.49
CA SER A 113 12.50 -14.88 12.18
C SER A 113 11.03 -15.21 12.50
N LEU A 114 10.18 -14.20 12.76
CA LEU A 114 8.76 -14.43 12.96
C LEU A 114 8.02 -14.70 11.64
N ILE A 115 8.46 -14.08 10.55
CA ILE A 115 7.94 -14.34 9.21
C ILE A 115 8.29 -15.78 8.80
N GLU A 116 9.51 -16.23 9.07
CA GLU A 116 9.95 -17.62 8.87
C GLU A 116 9.14 -18.61 9.71
N GLU A 117 9.03 -18.37 11.02
CA GLU A 117 8.24 -19.21 11.93
C GLU A 117 6.76 -19.28 11.50
N TRP A 118 6.20 -18.16 11.05
CA TRP A 118 4.86 -18.17 10.48
C TRP A 118 4.80 -19.00 9.21
N PHE A 119 5.73 -18.78 8.28
CA PHE A 119 5.76 -19.43 6.99
C PHE A 119 5.97 -20.94 7.09
N PHE A 120 6.75 -21.45 8.05
CA PHE A 120 6.99 -22.89 8.16
C PHE A 120 6.00 -23.60 9.08
N ASP A 121 5.58 -22.96 10.17
CA ASP A 121 4.87 -23.67 11.24
C ASP A 121 3.40 -23.23 11.40
N HIS A 122 3.01 -22.05 10.91
CA HIS A 122 1.70 -21.46 11.24
C HIS A 122 0.88 -20.96 10.04
N HIS A 123 1.38 -21.08 8.81
CA HIS A 123 0.75 -20.48 7.62
C HIS A 123 -0.63 -21.06 7.29
N ASP A 124 -0.85 -22.33 7.65
CA ASP A 124 -2.14 -23.03 7.47
C ASP A 124 -3.15 -22.71 8.59
N GLU A 125 -2.67 -22.21 9.73
CA GLU A 125 -3.49 -22.00 10.93
C GLU A 125 -3.97 -20.55 11.06
N THR A 126 -3.13 -19.58 10.71
CA THR A 126 -3.41 -18.15 10.88
C THR A 126 -2.90 -17.34 9.71
N SER A 127 -3.60 -16.25 9.40
CA SER A 127 -3.10 -15.28 8.43
C SER A 127 -1.84 -14.57 8.95
N ILE A 128 -0.94 -14.14 8.05
CA ILE A 128 0.23 -13.35 8.43
C ILE A 128 -0.16 -12.02 9.10
N VAL A 129 -1.31 -11.44 8.71
CA VAL A 129 -1.82 -10.20 9.31
C VAL A 129 -2.16 -10.42 10.78
N ASP A 130 -2.79 -11.54 11.12
CA ASP A 130 -3.12 -11.82 12.51
C ASP A 130 -1.88 -12.23 13.32
N TYR A 131 -1.05 -13.12 12.76
CA TYR A 131 0.17 -13.61 13.42
C TYR A 131 1.18 -12.49 13.69
N LEU A 132 1.48 -11.69 12.68
CA LEU A 132 2.49 -10.66 12.76
C LEU A 132 1.87 -9.35 13.26
N CYS A 133 0.88 -8.81 12.55
CA CYS A 133 0.38 -7.47 12.85
C CYS A 133 -0.43 -7.44 14.16
N ARG A 134 -1.47 -8.28 14.33
CA ARG A 134 -2.32 -8.22 15.53
C ARG A 134 -1.62 -8.70 16.79
N GLN A 135 -0.97 -9.86 16.72
CA GLN A 135 -0.44 -10.53 17.92
C GLN A 135 0.91 -9.97 18.38
N ARG A 136 1.71 -9.41 17.47
CA ARG A 136 3.08 -8.97 17.76
C ARG A 136 3.24 -7.45 17.60
N LEU A 137 3.10 -6.91 16.39
CA LEU A 137 3.41 -5.49 16.11
C LEU A 137 2.44 -4.52 16.78
N LEU A 138 1.14 -4.82 16.75
CA LEU A 138 0.08 -3.91 17.20
C LEU A 138 -0.55 -4.33 18.53
N LYS A 139 0.09 -5.20 19.31
CA LYS A 139 -0.48 -5.77 20.55
C LYS A 139 -1.04 -4.72 21.53
N ASN A 140 -0.44 -3.53 21.55
CA ASN A 140 -0.84 -2.40 22.40
C ASN A 140 -1.28 -1.18 21.59
N MET A 141 -1.62 -1.35 20.31
CA MET A 141 -2.01 -0.28 19.39
C MET A 141 -3.43 -0.52 18.87
N PRO A 142 -4.13 0.54 18.42
CA PRO A 142 -5.45 0.38 17.82
C PRO A 142 -5.39 -0.53 16.58
N LEU A 143 -6.26 -1.55 16.55
CA LEU A 143 -6.33 -2.54 15.47
C LEU A 143 -7.29 -2.13 14.34
N ALA A 144 -8.02 -1.03 14.51
CA ALA A 144 -9.09 -0.62 13.60
C ALA A 144 -8.64 -0.50 12.14
N CYS A 145 -7.38 -0.09 11.89
CA CYS A 145 -6.84 0.03 10.54
C CYS A 145 -6.72 -1.32 9.80
N LEU A 146 -6.58 -2.44 10.52
CA LEU A 146 -6.51 -3.78 9.92
C LEU A 146 -7.88 -4.29 9.46
N ASP A 147 -8.96 -3.70 9.98
CA ASP A 147 -10.34 -4.06 9.70
C ASP A 147 -10.99 -3.12 8.67
N GLU A 148 -10.26 -2.13 8.16
CA GLU A 148 -10.73 -1.21 7.13
C GLU A 148 -10.88 -1.93 5.77
N PRO A 149 -11.97 -1.68 5.03
CA PRO A 149 -12.18 -2.32 3.74
C PRO A 149 -11.15 -1.80 2.72
N MET A 150 -10.35 -2.72 2.18
CA MET A 150 -9.45 -2.42 1.07
C MET A 150 -10.29 -2.08 -0.17
N LEU A 151 -10.20 -0.84 -0.66
CA LEU A 151 -10.82 -0.47 -1.92
C LEU A 151 -10.02 -1.10 -3.07
N VAL A 152 -10.44 -2.29 -3.50
CA VAL A 152 -9.90 -2.93 -4.70
C VAL A 152 -10.35 -2.11 -5.89
N GLY A 153 -9.40 -1.43 -6.54
CA GLY A 153 -9.66 -0.60 -7.72
C GLY A 153 -10.32 -1.44 -8.81
N SER A 154 -11.58 -1.12 -9.12
CA SER A 154 -12.22 -1.60 -10.34
C SER A 154 -11.45 -1.02 -11.53
N SER A 155 -10.72 -1.87 -12.25
CA SER A 155 -10.25 -1.58 -13.60
C SER A 155 -11.44 -1.08 -14.43
N GLN A 156 -11.36 0.14 -14.94
CA GLN A 156 -12.40 0.71 -15.80
C GLN A 156 -12.49 -0.08 -17.11
N GLU A 157 -13.58 -0.83 -17.29
CA GLU A 157 -14.10 -1.19 -18.62
C GLU A 157 -15.15 -0.17 -19.06
N GLY A 158 -15.21 0.06 -20.37
CA GLY A 158 -15.78 1.24 -21.01
C GLY A 158 -17.28 1.51 -20.80
N SER A 159 -17.58 2.81 -20.75
CA SER A 159 -18.62 3.50 -21.53
C SER A 159 -19.98 2.80 -21.76
N ARG A 160 -21.02 3.32 -21.09
CA ARG A 160 -22.27 3.73 -21.77
C ARG A 160 -23.09 4.66 -20.86
N GLY A 161 -23.44 5.83 -21.42
CA GLY A 161 -24.07 6.93 -20.70
C GLY A 161 -25.56 6.77 -20.40
N GLY A 162 -26.06 7.73 -19.63
CA GLY A 162 -27.49 7.96 -19.37
C GLY A 162 -27.68 9.16 -18.45
N SER A 163 -28.09 10.29 -19.01
CA SER A 163 -28.47 11.52 -18.33
C SER A 163 -29.59 11.34 -17.29
N SER A 164 -29.53 12.08 -16.19
CA SER A 164 -30.58 13.06 -15.83
C SER A 164 -30.18 13.88 -14.60
N VAL A 165 -30.11 15.20 -14.79
CA VAL A 165 -30.11 16.22 -13.73
C VAL A 165 -31.57 16.46 -13.32
N PRO A 166 -31.83 16.83 -12.06
CA PRO A 166 -32.67 18.00 -11.86
C PRO A 166 -32.02 19.02 -10.92
N SER A 167 -32.09 20.26 -11.37
CA SER A 167 -31.72 21.49 -10.69
C SER A 167 -32.64 21.76 -9.50
N HIS A 168 -32.10 22.22 -8.38
CA HIS A 168 -32.80 23.14 -7.48
C HIS A 168 -31.81 23.87 -6.54
N GLU A 169 -31.75 25.18 -6.72
CA GLU A 169 -31.41 26.25 -5.77
C GLU A 169 -32.41 27.39 -6.07
N PRO A 170 -32.56 28.46 -5.27
CA PRO A 170 -31.86 28.82 -4.02
C PRO A 170 -32.81 29.30 -2.90
N SER A 171 -32.29 29.56 -1.69
CA SER A 171 -32.50 30.86 -1.01
C SER A 171 -31.76 30.96 0.33
N SER A 172 -31.14 32.12 0.47
CA SER A 172 -30.36 32.76 1.54
C SER A 172 -31.05 32.94 2.91
N GLU A 173 -30.27 33.00 4.00
CA GLU A 173 -30.12 34.22 4.86
C GLU A 173 -29.10 34.02 6.02
N ASP A 174 -28.16 34.97 6.05
CA ASP A 174 -27.36 35.62 7.12
C ASP A 174 -27.07 35.01 8.51
N GLY A 175 -25.81 35.24 8.99
CA GLY A 175 -25.56 35.51 10.42
C GLY A 175 -24.21 35.13 11.04
N ALA A 176 -23.22 36.04 10.94
CA ALA A 176 -22.21 36.42 11.95
C ALA A 176 -21.25 35.39 12.63
N GLY A 177 -19.96 35.46 12.23
CA GLY A 177 -18.82 35.88 13.07
C GLY A 177 -18.28 35.00 14.22
N SER A 178 -17.05 34.49 14.06
CA SER A 178 -15.86 34.92 14.82
C SER A 178 -14.61 34.12 14.48
N LYS A 179 -13.48 34.83 14.58
CA LYS A 179 -12.10 34.36 14.39
C LYS A 179 -11.71 33.39 15.52
N GLU A 180 -10.95 32.36 15.19
CA GLU A 180 -9.85 31.93 16.08
C GLU A 180 -8.73 31.25 15.29
N GLN A 181 -7.56 31.87 15.31
CA GLN A 181 -6.28 31.30 14.93
C GLN A 181 -5.75 30.54 16.15
N ALA A 182 -5.36 29.28 15.97
CA ALA A 182 -4.49 28.57 16.91
C ALA A 182 -3.60 27.61 16.11
N GLU A 183 -2.52 28.19 15.59
CA GLU A 183 -1.15 27.76 15.83
C GLU A 183 -0.98 26.42 16.55
N TYR A 184 -0.44 25.40 15.86
CA TYR A 184 0.33 24.35 16.53
C TYR A 184 1.48 23.90 15.63
N SER A 185 2.52 24.72 15.62
CA SER A 185 3.89 24.34 15.32
C SER A 185 4.46 23.52 16.48
N ASN A 186 4.60 22.21 16.31
CA ASN A 186 5.64 21.40 16.97
C ASN A 186 5.65 19.96 16.42
N ALA A 187 6.23 19.77 15.24
CA ALA A 187 6.70 18.46 14.82
C ALA A 187 8.15 18.30 15.32
N ARG A 188 8.36 17.38 16.28
CA ARG A 188 9.72 16.96 16.67
C ARG A 188 10.36 16.14 15.54
N PRO A 189 11.65 16.33 15.23
CA PRO A 189 12.35 15.50 14.26
C PRO A 189 12.52 14.07 14.77
N LEU A 190 12.22 13.08 13.93
CA LEU A 190 12.55 11.67 14.15
C LEU A 190 14.01 11.43 13.75
N THR A 191 14.92 11.69 14.68
CA THR A 191 16.32 11.20 14.64
C THR A 191 16.68 10.41 15.89
N GLU A 192 15.70 9.74 16.49
CA GLU A 192 15.90 8.78 17.59
C GLU A 192 14.89 7.66 17.38
N LEU A 193 15.29 6.63 16.62
CA LEU A 193 14.88 5.23 16.69
C LEU A 193 15.79 4.42 15.77
#